data_AF-A0A6A7VKW6-F1
#
_entry.id   AF-A0A6A7VKW6-F1
#
_cell.length_a   1.000
_cell.length_b   1.000
_cell.length_c   1.000
_cell.angle_alpha   90.00
_cell.angle_beta   90.00
_cell.angle_gamma   90.00
#
_symmetry.space_group_name_H-M   'P 1'
#
loop_
_entity.id
_entity.type
_entity.pdbx_description
1 polymer ?
#
loop_
_entity_poly.entity_id
_entity_poly.type
_entity_poly.pdbx_seq_one_letter_code
_entity_poly.pdbx_strand_id
1 'polypeptide(L)'
;MKTEEIALSRVSENEANPRTITEANFQKLVKSILVFPKMLQLRPIVVDETYKALGGNMRTRALCHIVSMTPEAIMDVLDTDQRLTDAEKLAIANYWSQWQEQPTATIVKASDLTEAQKKEFIIKDNAGFGDWDTDALANQWNTDLLKDWGIQDWQLQGWMSPDSLKNGEQADEDQKEAKDDEFDEDAEKIPQRCKECELWQLGKHRLMCGDSTDAEQVKFLMGGASG
;
A
#
# COMPACT_ATOMS: atom_id res chain seq x y z
N MET A 1 -16.29 -0.39 10.43
CA MET A 1 -15.05 -0.27 11.24
C MET A 1 -15.31 0.68 12.39
N LYS A 2 -14.91 0.32 13.61
CA LYS A 2 -15.08 1.17 14.80
C LYS A 2 -13.86 2.07 14.93
N THR A 3 -14.08 3.38 15.06
CA THR A 3 -13.01 4.36 15.34
C THR A 3 -12.72 4.40 16.84
N GLU A 4 -11.46 4.54 17.20
CA GLU A 4 -10.98 4.70 18.58
C GLU A 4 -10.06 5.92 18.64
N GLU A 5 -10.09 6.66 19.74
CA GLU A 5 -9.16 7.76 20.00
C GLU A 5 -8.09 7.29 20.99
N ILE A 6 -6.82 7.41 20.59
CA ILE A 6 -5.67 6.97 21.38
C ILE A 6 -4.63 8.09 21.46
N ALA A 7 -3.73 8.01 22.44
CA ALA A 7 -2.58 8.91 22.51
C ALA A 7 -1.74 8.77 21.23
N LEU A 8 -1.35 9.90 20.63
CA LEU A 8 -0.55 9.92 19.39
C LEU A 8 0.76 9.17 19.55
N SER A 9 1.37 9.22 20.74
CA SER A 9 2.62 8.51 21.07
C SER A 9 2.53 6.98 20.96
N ARG A 10 1.32 6.41 20.93
CA ARG A 10 1.10 4.98 20.70
C ARG A 10 1.11 4.61 19.21
N VAL A 11 0.89 5.57 18.32
CA VAL A 11 0.89 5.32 16.87
C VAL A 11 2.32 5.41 16.38
N SER A 12 2.80 4.34 15.74
CA SER A 12 4.11 4.34 15.09
C SER A 12 3.99 4.50 13.58
N GLU A 13 4.94 5.23 12.99
CA GLU A 13 5.05 5.33 11.53
C GLU A 13 5.50 3.98 10.95
N ASN A 14 5.05 3.69 9.73
CA ASN A 14 5.54 2.54 9.00
C ASN A 14 6.66 2.95 8.05
N GLU A 15 7.90 2.70 8.46
CA GLU A 15 9.10 2.95 7.66
C GLU A 15 9.12 2.17 6.33
N ALA A 16 8.40 1.05 6.24
CA ALA A 16 8.26 0.27 5.01
C ALA A 16 7.20 0.85 4.04
N ASN A 17 6.63 2.02 4.33
CA ASN A 17 5.72 2.70 3.43
C ASN A 17 6.52 3.44 2.34
N PRO A 18 6.44 3.01 1.07
CA PRO A 18 7.29 3.54 0.00
C PRO A 18 6.80 4.90 -0.54
N ARG A 19 5.80 5.51 0.09
CA ARG A 19 5.35 6.85 -0.29
C ARG A 19 6.32 7.90 0.23
N THR A 20 6.89 8.67 -0.69
CA THR A 20 7.63 9.89 -0.38
C THR A 20 6.72 11.11 -0.50
N ILE A 21 7.04 12.17 0.24
CA ILE A 21 6.37 13.45 0.12
C ILE A 21 7.43 14.55 0.07
N THR A 22 7.31 15.46 -0.87
CA THR A 22 8.17 16.64 -0.91
C THR A 22 7.85 17.55 0.27
N GLU A 23 8.84 18.29 0.78
CA GLU A 23 8.66 19.19 1.91
C GLU A 23 7.52 20.20 1.66
N ALA A 24 7.44 20.75 0.45
CA ALA A 24 6.37 21.67 0.06
C ALA A 24 4.97 21.04 0.15
N ASN A 25 4.82 19.77 -0.22
CA ASN A 25 3.54 19.07 -0.12
C ASN A 25 3.23 18.64 1.32
N PHE A 26 4.26 18.34 2.11
CA PHE A 26 4.12 18.07 3.54
C PHE A 26 3.59 19.30 4.28
N GLN A 27 4.15 20.49 4.02
CA GLN A 27 3.67 21.75 4.62
C GLN A 27 2.22 22.08 4.23
N LYS A 28 1.82 21.78 2.98
CA LYS A 28 0.40 21.89 2.57
C LYS A 28 -0.51 20.93 3.33
N LEU A 29 -0.06 19.71 3.60
CA LEU A 29 -0.80 18.74 4.40
C LEU A 29 -0.95 19.22 5.85
N VAL A 30 0.14 19.71 6.46
CA VAL A 30 0.13 20.29 7.81
C VAL A 30 -0.87 21.45 7.88
N LYS A 31 -0.80 22.41 6.94
CA LYS A 31 -1.78 23.51 6.86
C LYS A 31 -3.22 23.01 6.75
N SER A 32 -3.47 22.02 5.90
CA SER A 32 -4.79 21.43 5.71
C SER A 32 -5.34 20.82 7.01
N ILE A 33 -4.49 20.13 7.77
CA ILE A 33 -4.82 19.58 9.08
C ILE A 33 -5.11 20.68 10.08
N LEU A 34 -4.26 21.69 10.17
CA LEU A 34 -4.42 22.80 11.09
C LEU A 34 -5.75 23.55 10.87
N VAL A 35 -6.07 23.87 9.60
CA VAL A 35 -7.28 24.62 9.23
C VAL A 35 -8.56 23.79 9.39
N PHE A 36 -8.49 22.46 9.28
CA PHE A 36 -9.67 21.60 9.36
C PHE A 36 -9.44 20.33 10.21
N PRO A 37 -9.30 20.46 11.54
CA PRO A 37 -8.99 19.33 12.43
C PRO A 37 -10.02 18.20 12.39
N LYS A 38 -11.30 18.52 12.10
CA LYS A 38 -12.38 17.53 11.95
C LYS A 38 -12.11 16.49 10.86
N MET A 39 -11.19 16.75 9.91
CA MET A 39 -10.83 15.79 8.87
C MET A 39 -10.25 14.49 9.44
N LEU A 40 -9.64 14.54 10.63
CA LEU A 40 -9.01 13.38 11.27
C LEU A 40 -10.05 12.35 11.74
N GLN A 41 -11.25 12.82 12.06
CA GLN A 41 -12.40 11.97 12.39
C GLN A 41 -13.02 11.36 11.14
N LEU A 42 -13.10 12.14 10.05
CA LEU A 42 -13.65 11.69 8.76
C LEU A 42 -12.71 10.71 8.05
N ARG A 43 -11.40 10.91 8.20
CA ARG A 43 -10.35 10.05 7.67
C ARG A 43 -9.43 9.68 8.83
N PRO A 44 -9.75 8.60 9.57
CA PRO A 44 -8.90 8.09 10.63
C PRO A 44 -7.61 7.46 10.07
N ILE A 45 -6.61 7.29 10.93
CA ILE A 45 -5.38 6.55 10.63
C ILE A 45 -5.69 5.06 10.77
N VAL A 46 -5.32 4.26 9.77
CA VAL A 46 -5.51 2.81 9.85
C VAL A 46 -4.26 2.20 10.43
N VAL A 47 -4.41 1.42 11.51
CA VAL A 47 -3.29 0.80 12.21
C VAL A 47 -3.44 -0.71 12.29
N ASP A 48 -2.31 -1.41 12.41
CA ASP A 48 -2.29 -2.83 12.73
C ASP A 48 -2.48 -3.10 14.25
N GLU A 49 -2.32 -4.36 14.66
CA GLU A 49 -2.42 -4.80 16.05
C GLU A 49 -1.35 -4.19 16.97
N THR A 50 -0.23 -3.76 16.40
CA THR A 50 0.90 -3.13 17.10
C THR A 50 0.82 -1.61 17.10
N TYR A 51 -0.30 -1.04 16.62
CA TYR A 51 -0.50 0.40 16.43
C TYR A 51 0.42 1.05 15.37
N LYS A 52 0.96 0.24 14.46
CA LYS A 52 1.75 0.72 13.32
C LYS A 52 0.83 1.20 12.20
N ALA A 53 1.10 2.39 11.65
CA ALA A 53 0.28 3.00 10.62
C ALA A 53 0.36 2.24 9.29
N LEU A 54 -0.72 1.55 8.92
CA LEU A 54 -0.90 0.94 7.59
C LEU A 54 -1.41 1.96 6.57
N GLY A 55 -2.28 2.88 7.01
CA GLY A 55 -2.87 3.92 6.17
C GLY A 55 -2.88 5.26 6.88
N GLY A 56 -2.57 6.33 6.15
CA GLY A 56 -2.44 7.66 6.73
C GLY A 56 -1.10 7.97 7.40
N ASN A 57 -0.02 7.30 6.99
CA ASN A 57 1.34 7.54 7.51
C ASN A 57 1.74 9.03 7.48
N MET A 58 1.42 9.74 6.39
CA MET A 58 1.70 11.18 6.27
C MET A 58 0.88 12.03 7.25
N ARG A 59 -0.35 11.61 7.60
CA ARG A 59 -1.17 12.28 8.64
C ARG A 59 -0.56 12.05 10.01
N THR A 60 -0.10 10.84 10.32
CA THR A 60 0.65 10.54 11.56
C THR A 60 1.86 11.47 11.69
N ARG A 61 2.70 11.55 10.64
CA ARG A 61 3.88 12.41 10.63
C ARG A 61 3.54 13.90 10.76
N ALA A 62 2.48 14.36 10.11
CA ALA A 62 2.02 15.74 10.22
C ALA A 62 1.51 16.05 11.65
N LEU A 63 0.82 15.14 12.31
CA LEU A 63 0.40 15.29 13.72
C LEU A 63 1.62 15.35 14.64
N CYS A 64 2.61 14.48 14.46
CA CYS A 64 3.87 14.53 15.20
C CYS A 64 4.59 15.88 15.01
N HIS A 65 4.58 16.41 13.78
CA HIS A 65 5.13 17.74 13.50
C HIS A 65 4.35 18.84 14.21
N ILE A 66 3.01 18.82 14.17
CA ILE A 66 2.17 19.81 14.86
C ILE A 66 2.43 19.81 16.37
N VAL A 67 2.66 18.66 17.01
CA VAL A 67 3.05 18.59 18.44
C VAL A 67 4.32 19.41 18.72
N SER A 68 5.26 19.44 17.78
CA SER A 68 6.53 20.19 17.92
C SER A 68 6.45 21.67 17.52
N MET A 69 5.32 22.14 16.97
CA MET A 69 5.16 23.53 16.54
C MET A 69 4.91 24.47 17.73
N THR A 70 5.43 25.70 17.64
CA THR A 70 5.10 26.73 18.63
C THR A 70 3.73 27.36 18.31
N PRO A 71 3.05 27.99 19.30
CA PRO A 71 1.81 28.71 19.06
C PRO A 71 1.92 29.77 17.97
N GLU A 72 3.07 30.47 17.90
CA GLU A 72 3.35 31.48 16.87
C GLU A 72 3.44 30.83 15.49
N ALA A 73 4.15 29.71 15.35
CA ALA A 73 4.26 29.01 14.08
C ALA A 73 2.91 28.47 13.59
N ILE A 74 2.04 28.01 14.50
CA ILE A 74 0.66 27.61 14.15
C ILE A 74 -0.11 28.83 13.65
N MET A 75 -0.02 29.97 14.35
CA MET A 75 -0.71 31.20 13.95
C MET A 75 -0.22 31.70 12.58
N ASP A 76 1.09 31.69 12.33
CA ASP A 76 1.66 32.06 11.03
C ASP A 76 1.07 31.22 9.89
N VAL A 77 0.93 29.90 10.09
CA VAL A 77 0.31 29.01 9.09
C VAL A 77 -1.17 29.35 8.88
N LEU A 78 -1.92 29.65 9.94
CA LEU A 78 -3.33 30.04 9.86
C LEU A 78 -3.51 31.41 9.17
N ASP A 79 -2.59 32.34 9.36
CA ASP A 79 -2.61 33.66 8.74
C ASP A 79 -2.40 33.61 7.22
N THR A 80 -1.76 32.56 6.71
CA THR A 80 -1.69 32.32 5.27
C THR A 80 -3.03 31.92 4.63
N ASP A 81 -4.09 31.68 5.42
CA ASP A 81 -5.42 31.31 4.91
C ASP A 81 -6.40 32.49 4.99
N GLN A 82 -6.63 33.13 3.84
CA GLN A 82 -7.53 34.29 3.72
C GLN A 82 -9.02 33.95 3.90
N ARG A 83 -9.37 32.66 3.98
CA ARG A 83 -10.77 32.21 4.15
C ARG A 83 -11.20 32.23 5.62
N LEU A 84 -10.26 32.27 6.55
CA LEU A 84 -10.52 32.27 7.99
C LEU A 84 -10.59 33.71 8.51
N THR A 85 -11.61 34.00 9.31
CA THR A 85 -11.69 35.23 10.11
C THR A 85 -10.71 35.18 11.28
N ASP A 86 -10.33 36.33 11.82
CA ASP A 86 -9.42 36.39 12.98
C ASP A 86 -9.95 35.62 14.20
N ALA A 87 -11.28 35.63 14.39
CA ALA A 87 -11.93 34.86 15.44
C ALA A 87 -11.81 33.34 15.22
N GLU A 88 -11.96 32.88 13.97
CA GLU A 88 -11.79 31.45 13.63
C GLU A 88 -10.34 31.01 13.78
N LYS A 89 -9.38 31.82 13.34
CA LYS A 89 -7.94 31.54 13.53
C LYS A 89 -7.60 31.39 15.01
N LEU A 90 -8.07 32.32 15.84
CA LEU A 90 -7.86 32.25 17.30
C LEU A 90 -8.51 31.00 17.91
N ALA A 91 -9.72 30.64 17.48
CA ALA A 91 -10.38 29.42 17.95
C ALA A 91 -9.60 28.15 17.56
N ILE A 92 -9.08 28.09 16.34
CA ILE A 92 -8.27 26.97 15.84
C ILE A 92 -6.92 26.90 16.59
N ALA A 93 -6.24 28.03 16.78
CA ALA A 93 -4.99 28.09 17.55
C ALA A 93 -5.20 27.61 18.99
N ASN A 94 -6.27 28.05 19.65
CA ASN A 94 -6.63 27.60 21.00
C ASN A 94 -6.95 26.10 21.04
N TYR A 95 -7.63 25.56 20.02
CA TYR A 95 -7.88 24.13 19.89
C TYR A 95 -6.56 23.34 19.82
N TRP A 96 -5.64 23.76 18.96
CA TRP A 96 -4.35 23.05 18.81
C TRP A 96 -3.46 23.18 20.04
N SER A 97 -3.48 24.32 20.72
CA SER A 97 -2.76 24.49 21.99
C SER A 97 -3.27 23.50 23.05
N GLN A 98 -4.59 23.33 23.19
CA GLN A 98 -5.16 22.34 24.11
C GLN A 98 -4.87 20.90 23.65
N TRP A 99 -4.97 20.63 22.36
CA TRP A 99 -4.66 19.30 21.82
C TRP A 99 -3.18 18.94 22.00
N GLN A 100 -2.25 19.91 21.93
CA GLN A 100 -0.82 19.69 22.19
C GLN A 100 -0.53 19.26 23.64
N GLU A 101 -1.37 19.64 24.61
CA GLU A 101 -1.22 19.17 26.01
C GLU A 101 -1.51 17.67 26.14
N GLN A 102 -2.45 17.15 25.34
CA GLN A 102 -2.80 15.73 25.28
C GLN A 102 -2.99 15.28 23.82
N PRO A 103 -1.90 15.05 23.07
CA PRO A 103 -1.99 14.72 21.66
C PRO A 103 -2.69 13.38 21.43
N THR A 104 -3.81 13.41 20.73
CA THR A 104 -4.60 12.23 20.38
C THR A 104 -4.71 12.02 18.87
N ALA A 105 -4.87 10.75 18.47
CA ALA A 105 -5.10 10.35 17.09
C ALA A 105 -6.36 9.48 17.00
N THR A 106 -7.22 9.77 16.03
CA THR A 106 -8.35 8.90 15.68
C THR A 106 -7.87 7.78 14.78
N ILE A 107 -8.00 6.54 15.25
CA ILE A 107 -7.54 5.34 14.57
C ILE A 107 -8.68 4.38 14.22
N VAL A 108 -8.39 3.50 13.26
CA VAL A 108 -9.15 2.29 12.97
C VAL A 108 -8.18 1.11 13.00
N LYS A 109 -8.48 0.11 13.83
CA LYS A 109 -7.70 -1.12 13.90
C LYS A 109 -8.09 -2.05 12.75
N ALA A 110 -7.09 -2.52 12.01
CA ALA A 110 -7.24 -3.49 10.94
C ALA A 110 -6.90 -4.90 11.41
N SER A 111 -7.52 -5.32 12.52
CA SER A 111 -7.27 -6.60 13.21
C SER A 111 -7.63 -7.82 12.36
N ASP A 112 -8.58 -7.68 11.44
CA ASP A 112 -9.11 -8.80 10.65
C ASP A 112 -8.35 -9.03 9.33
N LEU A 113 -7.29 -8.26 9.05
CA LEU A 113 -6.51 -8.37 7.81
C LEU A 113 -5.28 -9.28 7.99
N THR A 114 -5.05 -10.17 7.03
CA THR A 114 -3.80 -10.93 6.91
C THR A 114 -2.63 -10.01 6.50
N GLU A 115 -1.39 -10.44 6.72
CA GLU A 115 -0.20 -9.67 6.32
C GLU A 115 -0.18 -9.31 4.82
N ALA A 116 -0.65 -10.22 3.96
CA ALA A 116 -0.79 -9.96 2.53
C ALA A 116 -1.84 -8.87 2.23
N GLN A 117 -2.98 -8.88 2.94
CA GLN A 117 -4.02 -7.88 2.78
C GLN A 117 -3.63 -6.52 3.38
N LYS A 118 -2.84 -6.49 4.47
CA LYS A 118 -2.27 -5.25 5.03
C LYS A 118 -1.33 -4.59 4.02
N LYS A 119 -0.48 -5.41 3.38
CA LYS A 119 0.42 -4.98 2.31
C LYS A 119 -0.34 -4.41 1.10
N GLU A 120 -1.34 -5.14 0.63
CA GLU A 120 -2.24 -4.67 -0.44
C GLU A 120 -2.96 -3.37 -0.08
N PHE A 121 -3.43 -3.24 1.17
CA PHE A 121 -4.10 -2.03 1.66
C PHE A 121 -3.17 -0.81 1.64
N ILE A 122 -1.92 -0.96 2.09
CA ILE A 122 -0.91 0.11 2.02
C ILE A 122 -0.76 0.60 0.58
N ILE A 123 -0.75 -0.31 -0.40
CA ILE A 123 -0.60 0.06 -1.80
C ILE A 123 -1.87 0.75 -2.34
N LYS A 124 -3.05 0.15 -2.13
CA LYS A 124 -4.32 0.68 -2.62
C LYS A 124 -4.70 2.04 -2.01
N ASP A 125 -4.41 2.28 -0.73
CA ASP A 125 -4.66 3.58 -0.09
C ASP A 125 -3.80 4.70 -0.69
N ASN A 126 -2.58 4.35 -1.14
CA ASN A 126 -1.63 5.28 -1.72
C ASN A 126 -1.80 5.46 -3.25
N ALA A 127 -2.34 4.46 -3.98
CA ALA A 127 -2.47 4.46 -5.44
C ALA A 127 -3.26 5.65 -5.99
N GLY A 128 -4.22 6.18 -5.22
CA GLY A 128 -5.03 7.32 -5.66
C GLY A 128 -4.41 8.70 -5.44
N PHE A 129 -3.34 8.86 -4.64
CA PHE A 129 -3.00 10.18 -4.07
C PHE A 129 -1.50 10.47 -3.82
N GLY A 130 -0.54 9.67 -4.27
CA GLY A 130 0.90 9.86 -3.93
C GLY A 130 1.88 9.84 -5.11
N ASP A 131 2.97 10.60 -4.97
CA ASP A 131 4.24 10.30 -5.65
C ASP A 131 4.86 9.10 -4.93
N TRP A 132 5.34 8.14 -5.70
CA TRP A 132 5.87 6.88 -5.18
C TRP A 132 7.39 6.90 -5.25
N ASP A 133 8.06 6.39 -4.20
CA ASP A 133 9.46 6.00 -4.31
C ASP A 133 9.52 4.70 -5.11
N THR A 134 9.80 4.85 -6.41
CA THR A 134 9.84 3.75 -7.38
C THR A 134 10.92 2.73 -7.03
N ASP A 135 12.02 3.17 -6.44
CA ASP A 135 13.14 2.31 -6.08
C ASP A 135 12.82 1.48 -4.82
N ALA A 136 12.17 2.07 -3.82
CA ALA A 136 11.70 1.33 -2.65
C ALA A 136 10.59 0.33 -2.99
N LEU A 137 9.69 0.68 -3.92
CA LEU A 137 8.65 -0.22 -4.42
C LEU A 137 9.24 -1.42 -5.17
N ALA A 138 10.16 -1.17 -6.12
CA ALA A 138 10.75 -2.21 -6.96
C ALA A 138 11.54 -3.27 -6.16
N ASN A 139 12.17 -2.85 -5.07
CA ASN A 139 12.98 -3.74 -4.23
C ASN A 139 12.16 -4.57 -3.24
N GLN A 140 10.93 -4.15 -2.89
CA GLN A 140 10.17 -4.76 -1.79
C GLN A 140 8.83 -5.37 -2.21
N TRP A 141 8.42 -5.21 -3.47
CA TRP A 141 7.05 -5.54 -3.93
C TRP A 141 7.03 -6.23 -5.31
N ASN A 142 6.07 -7.13 -5.52
CA ASN A 142 5.89 -7.85 -6.78
C ASN A 142 5.15 -6.98 -7.81
N THR A 143 5.73 -6.81 -8.99
CA THR A 143 5.24 -5.99 -10.11
C THR A 143 3.84 -6.32 -10.59
N ASP A 144 3.49 -7.60 -10.64
CA ASP A 144 2.23 -8.05 -11.22
C ASP A 144 1.07 -7.72 -10.27
N LEU A 145 1.32 -7.79 -8.95
CA LEU A 145 0.37 -7.36 -7.93
C LEU A 145 0.19 -5.83 -7.91
N LEU A 146 1.26 -5.07 -8.15
CA LEU A 146 1.19 -3.60 -8.18
C LEU A 146 0.29 -3.08 -9.32
N LYS A 147 0.32 -3.74 -10.48
CA LYS A 147 -0.57 -3.45 -11.62
C LYS A 147 -2.03 -3.73 -11.28
N ASP A 148 -2.32 -4.88 -10.67
CA ASP A 148 -3.66 -5.26 -10.24
C ASP A 148 -4.23 -4.34 -9.15
N TRP A 149 -3.37 -3.66 -8.38
CA TRP A 149 -3.76 -2.73 -7.32
C TRP A 149 -3.97 -1.29 -7.79
N GLY A 150 -3.91 -1.05 -9.11
CA GLY A 150 -4.30 0.21 -9.72
C GLY A 150 -3.19 1.25 -9.82
N ILE A 151 -1.91 0.84 -9.71
CA ILE A 151 -0.79 1.70 -10.13
C ILE A 151 -0.76 1.73 -11.66
N GLN A 152 -0.86 2.93 -12.24
CA GLN A 152 -0.97 3.09 -13.69
C GLN A 152 0.39 2.90 -14.38
N ASP A 153 0.40 2.31 -15.58
CA ASP A 153 1.62 2.00 -16.36
C ASP A 153 2.58 3.19 -16.54
N TRP A 154 2.08 4.43 -16.59
CA TRP A 154 2.93 5.62 -16.69
C TRP A 154 3.61 6.00 -15.36
N GLN A 155 3.00 5.66 -14.21
CA GLN A 155 3.66 5.76 -12.90
C GLN A 155 4.75 4.70 -12.74
N LEU A 156 4.64 3.61 -13.51
CA LEU A 156 5.69 2.61 -13.69
C LEU A 156 6.69 3.01 -14.79
N GLN A 157 6.59 4.14 -15.51
CA GLN A 157 7.60 4.44 -16.55
C GLN A 157 8.99 4.77 -15.97
N GLY A 158 9.07 5.20 -14.71
CA GLY A 158 10.35 5.29 -13.97
C GLY A 158 11.00 3.93 -13.68
N TRP A 159 10.22 2.84 -13.73
CA TRP A 159 10.63 1.44 -13.56
C TRP A 159 11.53 0.93 -14.70
N MET A 160 11.24 1.40 -15.92
CA MET A 160 11.87 0.92 -17.15
C MET A 160 12.97 1.87 -17.65
N SER A 161 13.28 2.92 -16.88
CA SER A 161 14.29 3.87 -17.29
C SER A 161 15.68 3.21 -17.16
N PRO A 162 16.50 3.20 -18.22
CA PRO A 162 17.82 2.56 -18.20
C PRO A 162 18.80 3.09 -17.13
N ASP A 163 18.47 4.20 -16.47
CA ASP A 163 19.30 4.80 -15.42
C ASP A 163 19.19 4.11 -14.05
N SER A 164 18.13 3.35 -13.76
CA SER A 164 18.04 2.55 -12.52
C SER A 164 18.92 1.29 -12.55
N LEU A 165 19.53 0.97 -13.70
CA LEU A 165 20.49 -0.12 -13.88
C LEU A 165 21.95 0.30 -13.63
N LYS A 166 22.24 1.55 -13.26
CA LYS A 166 23.63 2.05 -13.21
C LYS A 166 24.36 1.94 -11.87
N ASN A 167 23.71 1.49 -10.79
CA ASN A 167 24.39 1.28 -9.50
C ASN A 167 24.63 -0.20 -9.17
N GLY A 168 25.02 -0.97 -10.19
CA GLY A 168 25.68 -2.26 -10.03
C GLY A 168 26.64 -2.45 -11.19
N GLU A 169 27.84 -1.86 -11.09
CA GLU A 169 28.97 -2.12 -12.00
C GLU A 169 29.10 -3.65 -12.24
N GLN A 170 28.89 -4.13 -13.49
CA GLN A 170 29.88 -4.28 -14.56
C GLN A 170 30.59 -5.65 -14.46
N ALA A 171 30.74 -6.50 -15.49
CA ALA A 171 30.24 -6.61 -16.85
C ALA A 171 30.50 -8.08 -17.27
N ASP A 172 29.74 -8.61 -18.22
CA ASP A 172 30.37 -9.12 -19.44
C ASP A 172 29.34 -9.17 -20.56
N GLU A 173 29.65 -8.42 -21.61
CA GLU A 173 28.97 -8.43 -22.89
C GLU A 173 29.24 -9.77 -23.58
N ASP A 174 28.19 -10.47 -23.98
CA ASP A 174 28.30 -11.39 -25.09
C ASP A 174 26.92 -11.52 -25.76
N GLN A 175 26.85 -11.11 -27.02
CA GLN A 175 25.76 -11.46 -27.92
C GLN A 175 25.64 -12.98 -27.96
N LYS A 176 24.65 -13.57 -27.28
CA LYS A 176 24.23 -14.95 -27.54
C LYS A 176 22.71 -15.03 -27.51
N GLU A 177 22.21 -15.75 -28.50
CA GLU A 177 20.84 -16.20 -28.72
C GLU A 177 20.14 -16.60 -27.42
N ALA A 178 18.80 -16.54 -27.41
CA ALA A 178 17.98 -17.00 -26.30
C ALA A 178 18.58 -18.27 -25.68
N LYS A 179 19.10 -18.15 -24.46
CA LYS A 179 19.46 -19.32 -23.67
C LYS A 179 18.16 -19.88 -23.14
N ASP A 180 17.85 -21.11 -23.52
CA ASP A 180 16.91 -21.95 -22.78
C ASP A 180 17.32 -21.89 -21.31
N ASP A 181 16.36 -21.56 -20.46
CA ASP A 181 16.50 -21.66 -19.02
C ASP A 181 16.90 -23.12 -18.73
N GLU A 182 18.11 -23.34 -18.18
CA GLU A 182 18.52 -24.65 -17.65
C GLU A 182 17.58 -24.97 -16.47
N PHE A 183 16.41 -25.49 -16.83
CA PHE A 183 15.45 -26.07 -15.92
C PHE A 183 16.11 -27.32 -15.35
N ASP A 184 16.46 -27.25 -14.07
CA ASP A 184 16.98 -28.37 -13.32
C ASP A 184 15.85 -29.43 -13.17
N GLU A 185 15.91 -30.47 -14.01
CA GLU A 185 14.97 -31.61 -13.97
C GLU A 185 15.01 -32.36 -12.63
N ASP A 186 15.99 -32.08 -11.76
CA ASP A 186 16.16 -32.69 -10.44
C ASP A 186 15.63 -31.84 -9.27
N ALA A 187 14.76 -30.87 -9.53
CA ALA A 187 13.91 -30.30 -8.47
C ALA A 187 13.09 -31.43 -7.81
N GLU A 188 13.26 -31.61 -6.49
CA GLU A 188 12.67 -32.68 -5.68
C GLU A 188 11.26 -33.06 -6.16
N LYS A 189 11.10 -34.32 -6.60
CA LYS A 189 9.81 -34.87 -7.04
C LYS A 189 8.79 -34.77 -5.91
N ILE A 190 8.02 -33.69 -5.93
CA ILE A 190 6.87 -33.49 -5.05
C ILE A 190 5.94 -34.68 -5.32
N PRO A 191 5.55 -35.47 -4.31
CA PRO A 191 4.74 -36.65 -4.53
C PRO A 191 3.43 -36.24 -5.19
N GLN A 192 3.18 -36.79 -6.38
CA GLN A 192 1.96 -36.56 -7.13
C GLN A 192 0.76 -36.99 -6.29
N ARG A 193 -0.06 -36.00 -5.88
CA ARG A 193 -1.22 -36.23 -4.99
C ARG A 193 -2.48 -36.66 -5.74
N CYS A 194 -2.53 -36.45 -7.05
CA CYS A 194 -3.72 -36.70 -7.88
C CYS A 194 -3.41 -37.80 -8.90
N LYS A 195 -4.33 -38.75 -9.05
CA LYS A 195 -4.21 -39.77 -10.10
C LYS A 195 -4.67 -39.20 -11.44
N GLU A 196 -4.04 -39.66 -12.52
CA GLU A 196 -4.50 -39.38 -13.88
C GLU A 196 -5.93 -39.90 -14.06
N CYS A 197 -6.78 -39.12 -14.73
CA CYS A 197 -8.23 -39.35 -14.88
C CYS A 197 -9.04 -39.35 -13.57
N GLU A 198 -8.50 -38.83 -12.46
CA GLU A 198 -9.28 -38.67 -11.22
C GLU A 198 -10.29 -37.53 -11.37
N LEU A 199 -11.58 -37.87 -11.31
CA LEU A 199 -12.70 -36.93 -11.49
C LEU A 199 -13.27 -36.49 -10.14
N TRP A 200 -13.29 -35.18 -9.91
CA TRP A 200 -13.78 -34.53 -8.71
C TRP A 200 -15.09 -33.78 -9.03
N GLN A 201 -16.16 -34.11 -8.30
CA GLN A 201 -17.45 -33.44 -8.43
C GLN A 201 -17.57 -32.33 -7.38
N LEU A 202 -17.51 -31.07 -7.83
CA LEU A 202 -17.64 -29.86 -7.00
C LEU A 202 -19.02 -29.22 -7.23
N GLY A 203 -20.05 -29.82 -6.63
CA GLY A 203 -21.43 -29.36 -6.81
C GLY A 203 -21.89 -29.52 -8.26
N LYS A 204 -22.12 -28.42 -8.98
CA LYS A 204 -22.47 -28.45 -10.43
C LYS A 204 -21.25 -28.56 -11.35
N HIS A 205 -20.04 -28.40 -10.83
CA HIS A 205 -18.80 -28.38 -11.60
C HIS A 205 -18.03 -29.70 -11.49
N ARG A 206 -17.28 -30.03 -12.54
CA ARG A 206 -16.39 -31.21 -12.59
C ARG A 206 -14.97 -30.76 -12.84
N LEU A 207 -14.02 -31.34 -12.12
CA LEU A 207 -12.59 -31.13 -12.29
C LEU A 207 -11.93 -32.49 -12.50
N MET A 208 -11.02 -32.61 -13.46
CA MET A 208 -10.25 -33.83 -13.68
C MET A 208 -8.77 -33.49 -13.89
N CYS A 209 -7.89 -34.31 -13.36
CA CYS A 209 -6.46 -34.25 -13.67
C CYS A 209 -6.17 -35.13 -14.90
N GLY A 210 -5.77 -34.54 -16.01
CA GLY A 210 -5.52 -35.22 -17.28
C GLY A 210 -5.02 -34.27 -18.37
N ASP A 211 -4.81 -34.78 -19.58
CA ASP A 211 -4.31 -34.00 -20.71
C ASP A 211 -5.45 -33.26 -21.43
N SER A 212 -5.34 -31.92 -21.51
CA SER A 212 -6.31 -31.07 -22.21
C SER A 212 -6.24 -31.16 -23.74
N THR A 213 -5.19 -31.77 -24.29
CA THR A 213 -5.01 -32.00 -25.73
C THR A 213 -5.55 -33.36 -26.18
N ASP A 214 -5.88 -34.26 -25.25
CA ASP A 214 -6.51 -35.55 -25.52
C ASP A 214 -8.04 -35.43 -25.56
N ALA A 215 -8.59 -35.60 -26.75
CA ALA A 215 -10.03 -35.52 -27.00
C ALA A 215 -10.85 -36.58 -26.24
N GLU A 216 -10.28 -37.75 -25.94
CA GLU A 216 -10.99 -38.80 -25.18
C GLU A 216 -11.11 -38.43 -23.69
N GLN A 217 -10.07 -37.84 -23.12
CA GLN A 217 -10.06 -37.37 -21.73
C GLN A 217 -11.01 -36.18 -21.54
N VAL A 218 -11.03 -35.23 -22.48
CA VAL A 218 -11.99 -34.12 -22.47
C VAL A 218 -13.43 -34.64 -22.54
N LYS A 219 -13.70 -35.64 -23.39
CA LYS A 219 -15.02 -36.25 -23.51
C LYS A 219 -15.47 -36.96 -22.22
N PHE A 220 -14.54 -37.62 -21.53
CA PHE A 220 -14.78 -38.24 -20.23
C PHE A 220 -15.11 -37.20 -19.14
N LEU A 221 -14.34 -36.10 -19.05
CA LEU A 221 -14.64 -34.96 -18.17
C LEU A 221 -16.02 -34.36 -18.45
N MET A 222 -16.40 -34.24 -19.72
CA MET A 222 -17.68 -33.69 -20.14
C MET A 222 -18.86 -34.66 -19.99
N GLY A 223 -18.63 -35.92 -19.58
CA GLY A 223 -19.68 -36.93 -19.38
C GLY A 223 -20.44 -37.28 -20.66
N GLY A 224 -19.76 -37.22 -21.81
CA GLY A 224 -20.37 -37.51 -23.11
C GLY A 224 -21.30 -36.44 -23.68
N ALA A 225 -21.39 -35.26 -23.06
CA ALA A 225 -22.09 -34.12 -23.64
C ALA A 225 -21.18 -33.42 -24.66
N SER A 226 -21.47 -33.61 -25.95
CA SER A 226 -20.89 -32.82 -27.03
C SER A 226 -21.47 -31.40 -26.97
N GLY A 227 -20.60 -30.39 -26.82
CA GLY A 227 -20.94 -28.99 -27.12
C GLY A 227 -20.79 -28.72 -28.60
#